data_AF-A0A9N9K6H2-F1
#
_entry.id   AF-A0A9N9K6H2-F1
#
_cell.length_a   1.000
_cell.length_b   1.000
_cell.length_c   1.000
_cell.angle_alpha   90.00
_cell.angle_beta   90.00
_cell.angle_gamma   90.00
#
_symmetry.space_group_name_H-M   'P 1'
#
loop_
_entity.id
_entity.type
_entity.pdbx_description
1 polymer ?
#
loop_
_entity_poly.entity_id
_entity_poly.type
_entity_poly.pdbx_seq_one_letter_code
_entity_poly.pdbx_strand_id
1 'polypeptide(L)'
;FMIAPWLYDLLTNEQYDELYYVTPEMKTEHERELSLYLTSILEDLMAEKNKPVDPIDLAIENQKGVGSKSKWCKKCNATNIDNRKRNCPQCNEKLDTLATLQTEST
;
A
#
# COMPACT_ATOMS: atom_id res chain seq x y z
N PHE A 1 8.41 67.14 -19.25
CA PHE A 1 8.27 66.36 -18.01
C PHE A 1 7.82 64.97 -18.38
N MET A 2 8.71 63.97 -18.28
CA MET A 2 8.30 62.57 -18.40
C MET A 2 7.61 62.18 -17.10
N ILE A 3 6.30 61.97 -17.17
CA ILE A 3 5.54 61.41 -16.07
C ILE A 3 5.92 59.94 -16.03
N ALA A 4 6.63 59.52 -14.99
CA ALA A 4 6.94 58.12 -14.79
C ALA A 4 5.62 57.39 -14.45
N PRO A 5 5.25 56.32 -15.16
CA PRO A 5 3.95 55.65 -14.99
C PRO A 5 3.69 55.21 -13.54
N TRP A 6 4.75 54.80 -12.83
CA TRP A 6 4.69 54.30 -11.46
C TRP A 6 4.40 55.36 -10.37
N LEU A 7 4.31 56.64 -10.71
CA LEU A 7 4.20 57.70 -9.69
C LEU A 7 2.77 57.93 -9.19
N TYR A 8 1.76 57.36 -9.87
CA TYR A 8 0.35 57.57 -9.56
C TYR A 8 -0.53 56.31 -9.58
N ASP A 9 0.04 55.12 -9.73
CA ASP A 9 -0.73 53.86 -9.69
C ASP A 9 -0.89 53.40 -8.23
N LEU A 10 -1.57 54.22 -7.42
CA LEU A 10 -2.10 53.77 -6.14
C LEU A 10 -3.25 52.81 -6.44
N LEU A 11 -3.03 51.53 -6.12
CA LEU A 11 -4.07 50.51 -6.20
C LEU A 11 -5.28 50.93 -5.37
N THR A 12 -6.48 50.59 -5.84
CA THR A 12 -7.68 50.77 -5.05
C THR A 12 -7.66 49.83 -3.84
N ASN A 13 -8.43 50.13 -2.80
CA ASN A 13 -8.55 49.24 -1.63
C ASN A 13 -9.01 47.83 -2.04
N GLU A 14 -9.88 47.71 -3.04
CA GLU A 14 -10.33 46.42 -3.59
C GLU A 14 -9.18 45.64 -4.23
N GLN A 15 -8.31 46.29 -5.00
CA GLN A 15 -7.12 45.65 -5.58
C GLN A 15 -6.10 45.27 -4.51
N TYR A 16 -5.99 46.04 -3.41
CA TYR A 16 -5.21 45.63 -2.26
C TYR A 16 -5.81 44.39 -1.58
N ASP A 17 -7.12 44.34 -1.42
CA ASP A 17 -7.80 43.18 -0.84
C ASP A 17 -7.60 41.92 -1.71
N GLU A 18 -7.63 42.04 -3.04
CA GLU A 18 -7.33 40.93 -3.96
C GLU A 18 -5.87 40.42 -3.87
N LEU A 19 -4.92 41.25 -3.43
CA LEU A 19 -3.53 40.83 -3.26
C LEU A 19 -3.29 40.02 -1.98
N TYR A 20 -4.07 40.25 -0.93
CA TYR A 20 -3.87 39.62 0.38
C TYR A 20 -4.90 38.52 0.70
N TYR A 21 -6.06 38.54 0.05
CA TYR A 21 -7.14 37.58 0.31
C TYR A 21 -7.36 36.63 -0.86
N VAL A 22 -7.82 35.43 -0.52
CA VAL A 22 -8.17 34.40 -1.51
C VAL A 22 -9.35 34.89 -2.32
N THR A 23 -9.16 35.05 -3.64
CA THR A 23 -10.25 35.45 -4.52
C THR A 23 -11.24 34.29 -4.71
N PRO A 24 -12.49 34.58 -5.09
CA PRO A 24 -13.47 33.55 -5.42
C PRO A 24 -12.98 32.54 -6.47
N GLU A 25 -12.20 33.01 -7.46
CA GLU A 25 -11.59 32.19 -8.50
C GLU A 25 -10.55 31.24 -7.91
N MET A 26 -9.66 31.73 -7.05
CA MET A 26 -8.68 30.89 -6.35
C MET A 26 -9.35 29.81 -5.49
N LYS A 27 -10.43 30.18 -4.79
CA LYS A 27 -11.21 29.22 -3.99
C LYS A 27 -11.86 28.16 -4.88
N THR A 28 -12.40 28.56 -6.02
CA THR A 28 -13.06 27.66 -6.97
C THR A 28 -12.06 26.68 -7.57
N GLU A 29 -10.86 27.16 -7.93
CA GLU A 29 -9.79 26.29 -8.44
C GLU A 29 -9.30 25.33 -7.36
N HIS A 30 -9.14 25.80 -6.12
CA HIS A 30 -8.77 24.94 -5.00
C HIS A 30 -9.80 23.83 -4.74
N GLU A 31 -11.09 24.16 -4.74
CA GLU A 31 -12.16 23.18 -4.58
C GLU A 31 -12.19 22.17 -5.74
N ARG A 32 -11.94 22.64 -6.98
CA ARG A 32 -11.82 21.78 -8.16
C ARG A 32 -10.66 20.81 -8.04
N GLU A 33 -9.46 21.29 -7.72
CA GLU A 33 -8.26 20.45 -7.56
C GLU A 33 -8.44 19.42 -6.45
N LEU A 34 -8.99 19.84 -5.30
CA LEU A 34 -9.29 18.93 -4.20
C LEU A 34 -10.28 17.85 -4.61
N SER A 35 -11.34 18.23 -5.33
CA SER A 35 -12.33 17.28 -5.85
C SER A 35 -11.68 16.26 -6.78
N LEU A 36 -10.87 16.71 -7.74
CA LEU A 36 -10.14 15.82 -8.67
C LEU A 36 -9.22 14.85 -7.93
N TYR A 37 -8.48 15.33 -6.93
CA TYR A 37 -7.59 14.50 -6.11
C TYR A 37 -8.35 13.44 -5.32
N LEU A 38 -9.48 13.80 -4.70
CA LEU A 38 -10.30 12.84 -3.96
C LEU A 38 -10.98 11.83 -4.89
N THR A 39 -11.43 12.28 -6.07
CA THR A 39 -12.02 11.40 -7.08
C THR A 39 -11.03 10.34 -7.54
N SER A 40 -9.77 10.70 -7.83
CA SER A 40 -8.78 9.71 -8.29
C SER A 40 -8.50 8.64 -7.23
N ILE A 41 -8.39 9.03 -5.95
CA ILE A 41 -8.23 8.07 -4.85
C ILE A 41 -9.44 7.12 -4.77
N LEU A 42 -10.66 7.65 -4.90
CA LEU A 42 -11.86 6.82 -4.84
C LEU A 42 -11.95 5.86 -6.02
N GLU A 43 -11.56 6.29 -7.22
CA GLU A 43 -11.48 5.44 -8.40
C GLU A 43 -10.50 4.28 -8.21
N ASP A 44 -9.31 4.57 -7.69
CA ASP A 44 -8.30 3.54 -7.39
C ASP A 44 -8.81 2.53 -6.36
N LEU A 45 -9.43 3.00 -5.28
CA LEU A 45 -9.99 2.14 -4.23
C LEU A 45 -11.15 1.28 -4.75
N MET A 46 -12.02 1.84 -5.60
CA MET A 46 -13.09 1.07 -6.25
C MET A 46 -12.52 0.02 -7.20
N ALA A 47 -11.51 0.37 -7.98
CA ALA A 47 -10.84 -0.56 -8.87
C ALA A 47 -10.18 -1.70 -8.07
N GLU A 48 -9.51 -1.38 -6.96
CA GLU A 48 -8.91 -2.38 -6.05
C GLU A 48 -9.97 -3.30 -5.45
N LYS A 49 -11.05 -2.75 -4.88
CA LYS A 49 -12.14 -3.53 -4.29
C LYS A 49 -12.81 -4.47 -5.28
N ASN A 50 -12.92 -4.06 -6.54
CA ASN A 50 -13.57 -4.84 -7.59
C ASN A 50 -12.63 -5.86 -8.25
N LYS A 51 -11.35 -5.92 -7.88
CA LYS A 51 -10.45 -6.97 -8.37
C LYS A 51 -10.92 -8.33 -7.85
N PRO A 52 -10.98 -9.36 -8.73
CA PRO A 52 -11.44 -10.69 -8.34
C PRO A 52 -10.47 -11.43 -7.41
N VAL A 53 -9.21 -10.98 -7.36
CA VAL A 53 -8.16 -11.59 -6.56
C VAL A 53 -7.44 -10.47 -5.83
N ASP A 54 -7.41 -10.57 -4.50
CA ASP A 54 -6.62 -9.67 -3.66
C ASP A 54 -5.12 -9.96 -3.92
N PRO A 55 -4.32 -8.94 -4.29
CA PRO A 55 -2.90 -9.12 -4.52
C PRO A 55 -2.15 -9.65 -3.28
N ILE A 56 -2.64 -9.38 -2.07
CA ILE A 56 -2.12 -9.95 -0.82
C ILE A 56 -2.42 -11.45 -0.75
N ASP A 57 -3.64 -11.86 -1.05
CA ASP A 57 -4.01 -13.29 -1.08
C ASP A 57 -3.18 -14.04 -2.13
N LEU A 58 -3.03 -13.46 -3.32
CA LEU A 58 -2.18 -14.01 -4.37
C LEU A 58 -0.71 -14.11 -3.92
N ALA A 59 -0.20 -13.09 -3.22
CA ALA A 59 1.16 -13.11 -2.68
C ALA A 59 1.34 -14.19 -1.59
N ILE A 60 0.34 -14.39 -0.73
CA ILE A 60 0.33 -15.46 0.28
C ILE A 60 0.28 -16.84 -0.38
N GLU A 61 -0.53 -17.01 -1.42
CA GLU A 61 -0.56 -18.25 -2.20
C GLU A 61 0.77 -18.53 -2.88
N ASN A 62 1.37 -17.53 -3.52
CA ASN A 62 2.68 -17.66 -4.17
C ASN A 62 3.82 -17.92 -3.16
N GLN A 63 3.72 -17.41 -1.93
CA GLN A 63 4.65 -17.75 -0.85
C GLN A 63 4.55 -19.22 -0.40
N LYS A 64 3.46 -19.92 -0.67
CA LYS A 64 3.36 -21.37 -0.44
C LYS A 64 4.16 -22.20 -1.47
N GLY A 65 5.10 -21.57 -2.19
CA GLY A 65 5.93 -22.14 -3.25
C GLY A 65 6.62 -23.46 -2.93
N VAL A 66 7.23 -24.04 -3.97
CA VAL A 66 7.90 -25.35 -4.02
C VAL A 66 8.90 -25.49 -2.86
N GLY A 67 8.47 -26.07 -1.74
CA GLY A 67 9.25 -26.12 -0.50
C GLY A 67 8.50 -25.69 0.76
N SER A 68 7.24 -25.25 0.68
CA SER A 68 6.41 -24.96 1.87
C SER A 68 6.09 -26.18 2.73
N LYS A 69 6.29 -27.39 2.18
CA LYS A 69 6.02 -28.67 2.82
C LYS A 69 7.23 -29.60 2.77
N SER A 70 8.30 -29.20 3.43
CA SER A 70 9.59 -29.91 3.45
C SER A 70 9.83 -30.69 4.74
N LYS A 71 8.96 -30.54 5.75
CA LYS A 71 9.10 -31.27 7.01
C LYS A 71 8.60 -32.71 6.87
N TRP A 72 9.25 -33.60 7.60
CA TRP A 72 8.80 -34.97 7.82
C TRP A 72 8.90 -35.31 9.32
N CYS A 73 8.13 -36.31 9.75
CA CYS A 73 8.07 -36.73 11.15
C CYS A 73 8.88 -38.01 11.37
N LYS A 74 9.90 -37.94 12.22
CA LYS A 74 10.75 -39.10 12.57
C LYS A 74 10.00 -40.23 13.30
N LYS A 75 8.89 -39.93 13.97
CA LYS A 75 8.11 -40.90 14.76
C LYS A 75 7.14 -41.73 13.91
N CYS A 76 6.44 -41.09 12.98
CA CYS A 76 5.38 -41.74 12.19
C CYS A 76 5.64 -41.71 10.68
N ASN A 77 6.82 -41.25 10.24
CA ASN A 77 7.25 -41.13 8.84
C ASN A 77 6.31 -40.33 7.93
N ALA A 78 5.41 -39.51 8.50
CA ALA A 78 4.61 -38.60 7.71
C ALA A 78 5.51 -37.56 7.05
N THR A 79 5.45 -37.44 5.72
CA THR A 79 6.19 -36.46 4.91
C THR A 79 5.25 -35.37 4.41
N ASN A 80 5.78 -34.40 3.64
CA ASN A 80 4.98 -33.32 3.03
C ASN A 80 4.22 -32.50 4.09
N ILE A 81 4.83 -32.32 5.26
CA ILE A 81 4.25 -31.53 6.34
C ILE A 81 4.63 -30.06 6.13
N ASP A 82 3.64 -29.17 6.26
CA ASP A 82 3.82 -27.73 6.19
C ASP A 82 4.87 -27.25 7.20
N ASN A 83 5.83 -26.46 6.72
CA ASN A 83 6.95 -25.95 7.51
C ASN A 83 6.51 -25.09 8.69
N ARG A 84 5.31 -24.47 8.62
CA ARG A 84 4.71 -23.68 9.69
C ARG A 84 4.27 -24.54 10.87
N LYS A 85 4.02 -25.84 10.67
CA LYS A 85 3.61 -26.73 11.77
C LYS A 85 4.78 -27.02 12.70
N ARG A 86 4.52 -26.86 14.00
CA ARG A 86 5.42 -27.23 15.09
C ARG A 86 5.25 -28.67 15.54
N ASN A 87 4.06 -29.24 15.35
CA ASN A 87 3.72 -30.61 15.74
C ASN A 87 3.22 -31.39 14.53
N CYS A 88 3.46 -32.71 14.52
CA CYS A 88 3.02 -33.61 13.48
C CYS A 88 1.49 -33.70 13.48
N PRO A 89 0.81 -33.49 12.35
CA PRO A 89 -0.65 -33.56 12.30
C PRO A 89 -1.21 -34.97 12.54
N GLN A 90 -0.39 -36.02 12.40
CA GLN A 90 -0.85 -37.40 12.58
C GLN A 90 -0.60 -37.96 13.98
N CYS A 91 0.58 -37.71 14.56
CA CYS A 91 0.97 -38.28 15.86
C CYS A 91 1.21 -37.24 16.96
N ASN A 92 0.99 -35.96 16.66
CA ASN A 92 1.19 -34.80 17.55
C ASN A 92 2.62 -34.63 18.12
N GLU A 93 3.58 -35.43 17.62
CA GLU A 93 4.98 -35.31 18.01
C GLU A 93 5.57 -33.96 17.60
N LYS A 94 6.46 -33.40 18.41
CA LYS A 94 7.14 -32.15 18.07
C LYS A 94 8.02 -32.38 16.84
N LEU A 95 7.86 -31.53 15.83
CA LEU A 95 8.65 -31.58 14.59
C LEU A 95 9.92 -30.76 14.76
N ASP A 96 11.00 -31.26 14.16
CA ASP A 96 12.26 -30.55 14.08
C ASP A 96 12.15 -29.30 13.19
N THR A 97 13.11 -28.39 13.38
CA THR A 97 13.25 -27.23 12.49
C THR A 97 13.88 -27.64 11.17
N LEU A 98 13.63 -26.87 10.10
CA LEU A 98 14.22 -27.17 8.79
C LEU A 98 15.75 -27.16 8.83
N ALA A 99 16.35 -26.26 9.62
CA ALA A 99 17.79 -26.20 9.80
C ALA A 99 18.35 -27.52 10.37
N THR A 100 17.65 -28.10 11.36
CA THR A 100 18.02 -29.38 11.97
C THR A 100 17.89 -30.56 10.99
N LEU A 101 16.88 -30.53 10.13
CA LEU A 101 16.67 -31.59 9.13
C LEU A 101 17.72 -31.55 8.00
N GLN A 102 18.18 -30.37 7.61
CA GLN A 102 19.21 -30.21 6.56
C GLN A 102 20.58 -30.70 7.03
N THR A 103 20.93 -30.49 8.30
CA THR A 103 22.20 -30.98 8.88
C THR A 103 22.29 -32.49 9.00
N GLU A 104 21.15 -33.20 9.05
CA GLU A 104 21.10 -34.67 9.14
C GLU A 104 21.09 -35.36 7.76
N SER A 105 20.92 -34.58 6.69
CA SER A 105 20.89 -35.08 5.31
C SER A 105 22.26 -35.05 4.61
N THR A 106 23.31 -34.60 5.33
CA THR A 106 24.71 -34.48 4.87
C THR A 106 25.55 -35.56 5.55
#